data_AF-A0A350ZY35-F1
#
_entry.id   AF-A0A350ZY35-F1
#
_cell.length_a   1.000
_cell.length_b   1.000
_cell.length_c   1.000
_cell.angle_alpha   90.00
_cell.angle_beta   90.00
_cell.angle_gamma   90.00
#
_symmetry.space_group_name_H-M   'P 1'
#
loop_
_entity.id
_entity.type
_entity.pdbx_description
1 polymer ?
#
loop_
_entity_poly.entity_id
_entity_poly.type
_entity_poly.pdbx_seq_one_letter_code
_entity_poly.pdbx_strand_id
1 'polypeptide(L)'
;PGWDAIITYNFDDLMGEALDEAGLARAAYAMRGDELAGDPNTLAREQGQHALHQGIYHVHGYTPRRLFLITHVRFVFSTSQYECTYGGSRAGIVGEVFARWLANPVHHALYVGCSFADEEMNRLLRDAAKVLPGRYHYALLKWPGSCRHSEASAMELALASAPYLSMGVRPLWFDDFGEIAGLIRRLA
;
A
#
# COMPACT_ATOMS: atom_id res chain seq x y z
N PRO A 1 9.37 14.36 -7.18
CA PRO A 1 10.26 13.16 -7.20
C PRO A 1 10.05 12.33 -5.92
N GLY A 2 9.97 11.00 -6.01
CA GLY A 2 10.21 10.18 -4.83
C GLY A 2 9.62 8.77 -4.80
N TRP A 3 8.41 8.54 -5.34
CA TRP A 3 7.74 7.24 -5.22
C TRP A 3 7.12 6.80 -6.54
N ASP A 4 7.33 5.54 -6.93
CA ASP A 4 6.80 5.02 -8.20
C ASP A 4 5.25 4.89 -8.17
N ALA A 5 4.70 4.54 -7.01
CA ALA A 5 3.26 4.40 -6.78
C ALA A 5 2.92 4.52 -5.28
N ILE A 6 1.67 4.90 -5.01
CA ILE A 6 1.06 4.80 -3.69
C ILE A 6 0.04 3.67 -3.74
N ILE A 7 0.10 2.74 -2.78
CA ILE A 7 -0.88 1.66 -2.66
C ILE A 7 -1.58 1.85 -1.33
N THR A 8 -2.91 1.94 -1.34
CA THR A 8 -3.72 2.16 -0.15
C THR A 8 -4.86 1.16 -0.06
N TYR A 9 -5.12 0.76 1.17
CA TYR A 9 -6.26 -0.07 1.55
C TYR A 9 -7.37 0.78 2.17
N ASN A 10 -7.18 2.10 2.25
CA ASN A 10 -8.20 3.04 2.71
C ASN A 10 -9.14 3.43 1.56
N PHE A 11 -10.36 3.76 1.92
CA PHE A 11 -11.40 4.22 0.98
C PHE A 11 -11.28 5.71 0.64
N ASP A 12 -10.74 6.51 1.57
CA ASP A 12 -10.61 7.96 1.44
C ASP A 12 -9.62 8.39 0.34
N ASP A 13 -9.70 9.65 -0.08
CA ASP A 13 -8.82 10.28 -1.07
C ASP A 13 -7.76 11.19 -0.43
N LEU A 14 -7.37 10.98 0.83
CA LEU A 14 -6.45 11.90 1.52
C LEU A 14 -5.09 12.02 0.80
N MET A 15 -4.62 10.93 0.19
CA MET A 15 -3.40 10.93 -0.62
C MET A 15 -3.57 11.72 -1.92
N GLY A 16 -4.73 11.60 -2.58
CA GLY A 16 -5.03 12.38 -3.78
C GLY A 16 -5.14 13.87 -3.47
N GLU A 17 -5.79 14.22 -2.36
CA GLU A 17 -5.91 15.61 -1.88
C GLU A 17 -4.55 16.23 -1.58
N ALA A 18 -3.69 15.53 -0.85
CA ALA A 18 -2.34 16.02 -0.54
C ALA A 18 -1.50 16.24 -1.81
N LEU A 19 -1.66 15.40 -2.84
CA LEU A 19 -0.99 15.55 -4.13
C LEU A 19 -1.58 16.71 -4.95
N ASP A 20 -2.89 16.90 -4.90
CA ASP A 20 -3.56 18.04 -5.55
C ASP A 20 -3.11 19.37 -4.91
N GLU A 21 -3.03 19.44 -3.58
CA GLU A 21 -2.51 20.59 -2.83
C GLU A 21 -1.04 20.87 -3.14
N ALA A 22 -0.25 19.81 -3.36
CA ALA A 22 1.14 19.91 -3.80
C ALA A 22 1.30 20.26 -5.30
N GLY A 23 0.20 20.36 -6.05
CA GLY A 23 0.22 20.69 -7.48
C GLY A 23 0.80 19.58 -8.37
N LEU A 24 0.62 18.32 -7.98
CA LEU A 24 1.16 17.15 -8.69
C LEU A 24 0.10 16.47 -9.56
N ALA A 25 0.51 15.99 -10.73
CA ALA A 25 -0.34 15.17 -11.58
C ALA A 25 -0.52 13.80 -10.92
N ARG A 26 -1.76 13.36 -10.72
CA ARG A 26 -2.08 12.08 -10.07
C ARG A 26 -3.26 11.38 -10.71
N ALA A 27 -3.35 10.07 -10.52
CA ALA A 27 -4.51 9.27 -10.87
C ALA A 27 -4.81 8.23 -9.79
N ALA A 28 -6.05 8.23 -9.30
CA ALA A 28 -6.54 7.19 -8.39
C ALA A 28 -7.08 6.02 -9.20
N TYR A 29 -6.64 4.80 -8.89
CA TYR A 29 -7.02 3.57 -9.57
C TYR A 29 -7.81 2.67 -8.63
N ALA A 30 -8.97 2.22 -9.08
CA ALA A 30 -9.85 1.30 -8.36
C ALA A 30 -10.60 0.40 -9.35
N MET A 31 -11.20 -0.68 -8.85
CA MET A 31 -12.06 -1.54 -9.68
C MET A 31 -13.41 -0.86 -9.94
N ARG A 32 -13.85 -0.84 -11.21
CA ARG A 32 -15.20 -0.47 -11.64
C ARG A 32 -15.81 -1.69 -12.33
N GLY A 33 -16.59 -2.48 -11.59
CA GLY A 33 -16.94 -3.84 -12.03
C GLY A 33 -15.67 -4.70 -12.15
N ASP A 34 -15.45 -5.27 -13.33
CA ASP A 34 -14.31 -6.16 -13.62
C ASP A 34 -13.12 -5.44 -14.27
N GLU A 35 -13.21 -4.12 -14.48
CA GLU A 35 -12.17 -3.31 -15.09
C GLU A 35 -11.45 -2.43 -14.06
N LEU A 36 -10.14 -2.24 -14.25
CA LEU A 36 -9.37 -1.24 -13.54
C LEU A 36 -9.67 0.15 -14.15
N ALA A 37 -10.24 1.05 -13.35
CA ALA A 37 -10.57 2.40 -13.77
C ALA A 37 -9.68 3.42 -13.06
N GLY A 38 -9.25 4.45 -13.80
CA GLY A 38 -8.48 5.58 -13.27
C GLY A 38 -9.31 6.86 -13.17
N ASP A 39 -9.09 7.64 -12.12
CA ASP A 39 -9.61 8.99 -11.91
C ASP A 39 -8.44 9.99 -11.85
N PRO A 40 -7.95 10.45 -13.02
CA PRO A 40 -6.88 11.45 -13.08
C PRO A 40 -7.37 12.81 -12.62
N ASN A 41 -6.53 13.58 -11.93
CA ASN A 41 -6.84 14.98 -11.60
C ASN A 41 -6.77 15.91 -12.83
N THR A 42 -7.15 17.17 -12.65
CA THR A 42 -7.16 18.17 -13.74
C THR A 42 -5.80 18.27 -14.41
N LEU A 43 -4.72 18.35 -13.62
CA LEU A 43 -3.36 18.48 -14.15
C LEU A 43 -2.95 17.25 -14.98
N ALA A 44 -3.23 16.04 -14.50
CA ALA A 44 -2.96 14.81 -15.25
C ALA A 44 -3.77 14.74 -16.55
N ARG A 45 -5.02 15.23 -16.56
CA ARG A 45 -5.85 15.29 -17.77
C ARG A 45 -5.30 16.28 -18.81
N GLU A 46 -4.85 17.44 -18.36
CA GLU A 46 -4.27 18.49 -19.21
C GLU A 46 -2.95 18.05 -19.84
N GLN A 47 -2.13 17.29 -19.10
CA GLN A 47 -0.86 16.77 -19.61
C GLN A 47 -1.05 15.60 -20.61
N GLY A 48 -2.25 15.01 -20.66
CA GLY A 48 -2.61 13.95 -21.60
C GLY A 48 -2.30 12.53 -21.12
N GLN A 49 -2.79 11.54 -21.87
CA GLN A 49 -2.81 10.12 -21.47
C GLN A 49 -1.43 9.45 -21.32
N HIS A 50 -0.37 10.07 -21.85
CA HIS A 50 0.99 9.55 -21.79
C HIS A 50 1.89 10.30 -20.81
N ALA A 51 1.36 11.32 -20.13
CA ALA A 51 2.13 12.07 -19.17
C ALA A 51 2.38 11.26 -17.89
N LEU A 52 3.53 11.49 -17.27
CA LEU A 52 3.87 10.89 -16.00
C LEU A 52 3.00 11.51 -14.89
N HIS A 53 2.25 10.67 -14.21
CA HIS A 53 1.45 11.03 -13.04
C HIS A 53 1.70 10.05 -11.90
N GLN A 54 1.49 10.51 -10.66
CA GLN A 54 1.55 9.66 -9.47
C GLN A 54 0.32 8.74 -9.43
N GLY A 55 0.55 7.43 -9.54
CA GLY A 55 -0.52 6.43 -9.39
C GLY A 55 -0.85 6.19 -7.92
N ILE A 56 -2.14 6.15 -7.58
CA ILE A 56 -2.67 5.81 -6.25
C ILE A 56 -3.61 4.60 -6.42
N TYR A 57 -3.26 3.43 -5.90
CA TYR A 57 -4.03 2.20 -6.07
C TYR A 57 -4.87 1.93 -4.83
N HIS A 58 -6.20 2.03 -4.95
CA HIS A 58 -7.16 1.78 -3.88
C HIS A 58 -7.66 0.35 -3.92
N VAL A 59 -6.97 -0.54 -3.21
CA VAL A 59 -7.18 -1.99 -3.31
C VAL A 59 -8.57 -2.42 -2.84
N HIS A 60 -9.10 -1.79 -1.78
CA HIS A 60 -10.44 -2.06 -1.23
C HIS A 60 -11.59 -1.31 -1.92
N GLY A 61 -11.26 -0.37 -2.81
CA GLY A 61 -12.21 0.57 -3.40
C GLY A 61 -11.94 2.01 -2.98
N TYR A 62 -12.52 2.94 -3.73
CA TYR A 62 -12.23 4.37 -3.69
C TYR A 62 -13.54 5.16 -3.56
N THR A 63 -13.65 6.01 -2.55
CA THR A 63 -14.76 6.95 -2.37
C THR A 63 -14.34 8.35 -2.81
N PRO A 64 -14.54 8.75 -4.09
CA PRO A 64 -14.26 10.11 -4.50
C PRO A 64 -15.21 11.09 -3.80
N ARG A 65 -14.73 12.31 -3.49
CA ARG A 65 -15.57 13.42 -3.00
C ARG A 65 -16.76 13.72 -3.92
N ARG A 66 -16.66 13.40 -5.21
CA ARG A 66 -17.78 13.40 -6.15
C ARG A 66 -18.35 11.98 -6.24
N LEU A 67 -19.34 11.69 -5.40
CA LEU A 67 -20.07 10.42 -5.24
C LEU A 67 -20.65 9.78 -6.53
N PHE A 68 -20.47 10.37 -7.70
CA PHE A 68 -21.16 10.01 -8.94
C PHE A 68 -20.29 9.41 -10.05
N LEU A 69 -18.97 9.24 -9.86
CA LEU A 69 -18.09 8.74 -10.94
C LEU A 69 -17.76 7.25 -10.88
N ILE A 70 -18.11 6.55 -9.80
CA ILE A 70 -17.86 5.10 -9.70
C ILE A 70 -19.09 4.41 -9.12
N THR A 71 -20.11 4.26 -9.96
CA THR A 71 -21.42 3.71 -9.60
C THR A 71 -21.43 2.19 -9.38
N HIS A 72 -20.28 1.52 -9.54
CA HIS A 72 -20.15 0.05 -9.45
C HIS A 72 -18.83 -0.40 -8.78
N VAL A 73 -18.32 0.34 -7.78
CA VAL A 73 -17.29 -0.21 -6.90
C VAL A 73 -17.98 -1.16 -5.94
N ARG A 74 -17.66 -2.45 -6.00
CA ARG A 74 -17.96 -3.35 -4.90
C ARG A 74 -16.97 -3.01 -3.78
N PHE A 75 -17.39 -2.20 -2.82
CA PHE A 75 -16.58 -1.95 -1.64
C PHE A 75 -16.27 -3.28 -0.95
N VAL A 76 -14.99 -3.54 -0.73
CA VAL A 76 -14.56 -4.76 -0.05
C VAL A 76 -14.33 -4.40 1.41
N PHE A 77 -15.31 -4.69 2.26
CA PHE A 77 -15.27 -4.41 3.70
C PHE A 77 -14.76 -5.60 4.53
N SER A 78 -14.63 -6.78 3.91
CA SER A 78 -14.07 -7.96 4.55
C SER A 78 -13.37 -8.87 3.55
N THR A 79 -12.39 -9.61 4.07
CA THR A 79 -11.63 -10.65 3.39
C THR A 79 -12.52 -11.72 2.74
N SER A 80 -13.66 -12.06 3.36
CA SER A 80 -14.66 -12.98 2.79
C SER A 80 -15.37 -12.43 1.55
N GLN A 81 -15.46 -11.10 1.40
CA GLN A 81 -15.98 -10.48 0.19
C GLN A 81 -14.95 -10.48 -0.95
N TYR A 82 -13.65 -10.58 -0.68
CA TYR A 82 -12.62 -10.72 -1.73
C TYR A 82 -12.77 -12.05 -2.48
N GLU A 83 -12.80 -13.17 -1.75
CA GLU A 83 -12.93 -14.50 -2.35
C GLU A 83 -14.25 -14.67 -3.11
N CYS A 84 -15.35 -14.13 -2.56
CA CYS A 84 -16.66 -14.14 -3.21
C CYS A 84 -16.78 -13.18 -4.40
N THR A 85 -16.04 -12.05 -4.41
CA THR A 85 -16.16 -11.04 -5.47
C THR A 85 -15.23 -11.31 -6.65
N TYR A 86 -14.05 -11.89 -6.40
CA TYR A 86 -13.02 -12.11 -7.43
C TYR A 86 -12.65 -13.58 -7.65
N GLY A 87 -13.43 -14.52 -7.07
CA GLY A 87 -13.44 -15.93 -7.47
C GLY A 87 -12.11 -16.66 -7.28
N GLY A 88 -11.34 -16.33 -6.24
CA GLY A 88 -10.05 -16.99 -5.95
C GLY A 88 -8.93 -16.71 -6.97
N SER A 89 -9.17 -15.81 -7.93
CA SER A 89 -8.20 -15.39 -8.93
C SER A 89 -7.57 -14.07 -8.52
N ARG A 90 -6.25 -13.95 -8.66
CA ARG A 90 -5.50 -12.68 -8.58
C ARG A 90 -5.85 -11.76 -9.77
N ALA A 91 -7.13 -11.55 -10.04
CA ALA A 91 -7.63 -10.69 -11.11
C ALA A 91 -7.88 -9.26 -10.58
N GLY A 92 -7.86 -8.28 -11.49
CA GLY A 92 -8.09 -6.89 -11.15
C GLY A 92 -6.94 -6.23 -10.40
N ILE A 93 -7.27 -5.23 -9.57
CA ILE A 93 -6.30 -4.34 -8.95
C ILE A 93 -5.30 -5.06 -8.03
N VAL A 94 -5.71 -6.15 -7.37
CA VAL A 94 -4.83 -6.93 -6.50
C VAL A 94 -3.72 -7.62 -7.31
N GLY A 95 -4.10 -8.26 -8.42
CA GLY A 95 -3.14 -8.90 -9.32
C GLY A 95 -2.19 -7.91 -9.96
N GLU A 96 -2.71 -6.75 -10.36
CA GLU A 96 -1.95 -5.64 -10.90
C GLU A 96 -0.91 -5.13 -9.88
N VAL A 97 -1.34 -4.84 -8.65
CA VAL A 97 -0.46 -4.36 -7.58
C VAL A 97 0.61 -5.40 -7.25
N PHE A 98 0.22 -6.67 -7.19
CA PHE A 98 1.14 -7.78 -6.96
C PHE A 98 2.21 -7.85 -8.06
N ALA A 99 1.81 -7.92 -9.33
CA ALA A 99 2.73 -8.11 -10.44
C ALA A 99 3.62 -6.89 -10.71
N ARG A 100 3.04 -5.68 -10.66
CA ARG A 100 3.77 -4.45 -10.97
C ARG A 100 4.68 -3.99 -9.84
N TRP A 101 4.27 -4.15 -8.59
CA TRP A 101 4.96 -3.53 -7.46
C TRP A 101 5.56 -4.54 -6.47
N LEU A 102 4.78 -5.51 -5.98
CA LEU A 102 5.24 -6.39 -4.89
C LEU A 102 6.19 -7.50 -5.37
N ALA A 103 5.83 -8.20 -6.44
CA ALA A 103 6.63 -9.28 -7.04
C ALA A 103 7.60 -8.77 -8.11
N ASN A 104 7.93 -7.48 -8.11
CA ASN A 104 8.82 -6.86 -9.09
C ASN A 104 10.20 -6.58 -8.45
N PRO A 105 11.31 -7.05 -9.07
CA PRO A 105 12.66 -6.88 -8.54
C PRO A 105 13.22 -5.45 -8.64
N VAL A 106 12.48 -4.49 -9.19
CA VAL A 106 12.91 -3.08 -9.22
C VAL A 106 12.37 -2.30 -8.02
N HIS A 107 11.19 -2.63 -7.51
CA HIS A 107 10.49 -1.81 -6.51
C HIS A 107 10.66 -2.33 -5.08
N HIS A 108 10.66 -1.41 -4.12
CA HIS A 108 10.57 -1.71 -2.69
C HIS A 108 9.36 -0.97 -2.12
N ALA A 109 8.47 -1.70 -1.44
CA ALA A 109 7.36 -1.10 -0.72
C ALA A 109 7.80 -0.67 0.70
N LEU A 110 7.30 0.49 1.13
CA LEU A 110 7.33 0.94 2.52
C LEU A 110 5.90 0.98 3.04
N TYR A 111 5.58 0.09 3.98
CA TYR A 111 4.28 0.04 4.65
C TYR A 111 4.25 1.03 5.81
N VAL A 112 3.21 1.85 5.87
CA VAL A 112 3.00 2.85 6.93
C VAL A 112 1.55 2.78 7.39
N GLY A 113 1.33 2.69 8.70
CA GLY A 113 -0.03 2.58 9.27
C GLY A 113 -0.71 1.22 9.07
N CYS A 114 0.06 0.18 8.72
CA CYS A 114 -0.47 -1.17 8.52
C CYS A 114 -0.32 -2.01 9.80
N SER A 115 -1.41 -2.64 10.24
CA SER A 115 -1.40 -3.55 11.39
C SER A 115 -0.99 -4.98 11.04
N PHE A 116 -0.95 -5.34 9.75
CA PHE A 116 -0.76 -6.72 9.27
C PHE A 116 -1.74 -7.73 9.89
N ALA A 117 -2.93 -7.27 10.31
CA ALA A 117 -3.98 -8.13 10.84
C ALA A 117 -4.80 -8.84 9.74
N ASP A 118 -4.72 -8.37 8.49
CA ASP A 118 -5.41 -8.96 7.35
C ASP A 118 -4.59 -10.12 6.75
N GLU A 119 -5.13 -11.33 6.84
CA GLU A 119 -4.42 -12.55 6.44
C GLU A 119 -4.23 -12.69 4.91
N GLU A 120 -5.14 -12.11 4.11
CA GLU A 120 -5.02 -12.15 2.65
C GLU A 120 -4.00 -11.12 2.15
N MET A 121 -3.94 -9.93 2.74
CA MET A 121 -2.84 -9.00 2.51
C MET A 121 -1.50 -9.65 2.85
N ASN A 122 -1.42 -10.33 4.00
CA ASN A 122 -0.24 -11.06 4.43
C ASN A 122 0.10 -12.22 3.48
N ARG A 123 -0.92 -12.87 2.90
CA ARG A 123 -0.74 -13.93 1.91
C ARG A 123 -0.08 -13.40 0.64
N LEU A 124 -0.51 -12.24 0.13
CA LEU A 124 0.12 -11.61 -1.03
C LEU A 124 1.61 -11.31 -0.80
N LEU A 125 1.94 -10.83 0.39
CA LEU A 125 3.33 -10.57 0.80
C LEU A 125 4.16 -11.85 0.87
N ARG A 126 3.64 -12.90 1.51
CA ARG A 126 4.30 -14.22 1.55
C ARG A 126 4.50 -14.79 0.15
N ASP A 127 3.54 -14.60 -0.74
CA ASP A 127 3.65 -15.06 -2.12
C ASP A 127 4.69 -14.25 -2.91
N ALA A 128 4.78 -12.93 -2.70
CA ALA A 128 5.83 -12.10 -3.30
C ALA A 128 7.22 -12.49 -2.80
N ALA A 129 7.36 -12.78 -1.50
CA ALA A 129 8.60 -13.24 -0.88
C ALA A 129 9.07 -14.61 -1.42
N LYS A 130 8.13 -15.50 -1.79
CA LYS A 130 8.44 -16.76 -2.48
C LYS A 130 8.91 -16.54 -3.92
N VAL A 131 8.34 -15.57 -4.62
CA VAL A 131 8.75 -15.21 -5.99
C VAL A 131 10.14 -14.57 -6.00
N LEU A 132 10.44 -13.71 -5.01
CA LEU A 132 11.71 -12.99 -4.88
C LEU A 132 12.38 -13.30 -3.52
N PRO A 133 12.94 -14.50 -3.33
CA PRO A 133 13.54 -14.89 -2.05
C PRO A 133 14.74 -13.99 -1.70
N GLY A 134 14.82 -13.59 -0.43
CA GLY A 134 15.88 -12.72 0.09
C GLY A 134 15.65 -11.23 -0.15
N ARG A 135 14.64 -10.84 -0.93
CA ARG A 135 14.19 -9.45 -1.06
C ARG A 135 13.19 -9.13 0.04
N TYR A 136 13.37 -7.98 0.66
CA TYR A 136 12.45 -7.48 1.69
C TYR A 136 11.78 -6.18 1.24
N HIS A 137 10.50 -6.08 1.55
CA HIS A 137 9.81 -4.80 1.72
C HIS A 137 10.02 -4.30 3.16
N TYR A 138 9.66 -3.05 3.45
CA TYR A 138 9.88 -2.44 4.75
C TYR A 138 8.56 -2.00 5.37
N ALA A 139 8.47 -2.02 6.69
CA ALA A 139 7.29 -1.50 7.39
C ALA A 139 7.69 -0.64 8.58
N LEU A 140 7.15 0.58 8.69
CA LEU A 140 7.25 1.38 9.90
C LEU A 140 6.27 0.81 10.93
N LEU A 141 6.79 0.25 12.02
CA LEU A 141 5.99 -0.38 13.06
C LEU A 141 6.32 0.18 14.43
N LYS A 142 5.29 0.38 15.25
CA LYS A 142 5.49 0.75 16.65
C LYS A 142 6.11 -0.42 17.39
N TRP A 143 7.18 -0.14 18.15
CA TRP A 143 7.80 -1.13 19.00
C TRP A 143 6.78 -1.71 20.00
N PRO A 144 6.60 -3.05 20.06
CA PRO A 144 5.59 -3.67 20.93
C PRO A 144 6.09 -3.90 22.36
N GLY A 145 7.38 -3.70 22.62
CA GLY A 145 7.98 -3.92 23.94
C GLY A 145 7.62 -2.83 24.96
N SER A 146 7.81 -3.14 26.24
CA SER A 146 7.56 -2.23 27.35
C SER A 146 8.69 -1.22 27.58
N CYS A 147 9.92 -1.54 27.15
CA CYS A 147 11.07 -0.64 27.11
C CYS A 147 11.17 0.06 25.74
N ARG A 148 12.08 1.03 25.62
CA ARG A 148 12.39 1.64 24.33
C ARG A 148 12.99 0.62 23.38
N HIS A 149 12.76 0.75 22.07
CA HIS A 149 13.38 -0.12 21.07
C HIS A 149 14.91 -0.15 21.20
N SER A 150 15.55 0.97 21.53
CA SER A 150 17.00 1.05 21.73
C SER A 150 17.53 0.21 22.90
N GLU A 151 16.65 -0.19 23.82
CA GLU A 151 16.97 -0.98 25.01
C GLU A 151 16.58 -2.46 24.86
N ALA A 152 15.96 -2.82 23.73
CA ALA A 152 15.53 -4.18 23.46
C ALA A 152 16.74 -5.12 23.29
N SER A 153 16.64 -6.31 23.88
CA SER A 153 17.63 -7.36 23.66
C SER A 153 17.53 -7.91 22.23
N ALA A 154 18.63 -8.48 21.72
CA ALA A 154 18.63 -9.12 20.41
C ALA A 154 17.59 -10.25 20.30
N MET A 155 17.30 -10.94 21.41
CA MET A 155 16.29 -12.00 21.47
C MET A 155 14.87 -11.43 21.32
N GLU A 156 14.55 -10.35 22.03
CA GLU A 156 13.25 -9.67 21.92
C GLU A 156 13.04 -9.11 20.52
N LEU A 157 14.07 -8.49 19.95
CA LEU A 157 14.03 -7.97 18.59
C LEU A 157 13.79 -9.08 17.56
N ALA A 158 14.46 -10.23 17.72
CA ALA A 158 14.27 -11.38 16.84
C ALA A 158 12.86 -11.95 16.95
N LEU A 159 12.32 -12.11 18.17
CA LEU A 159 10.96 -12.60 18.40
C LEU A 159 9.91 -11.65 17.81
N ALA A 160 10.04 -10.35 18.04
CA ALA A 160 9.14 -9.34 17.50
C ALA A 160 9.21 -9.25 15.96
N SER A 161 10.38 -9.45 15.38
CA SER A 161 10.60 -9.33 13.93
C SER A 161 10.22 -10.60 13.15
N ALA A 162 10.22 -11.78 13.79
CA ALA A 162 10.02 -13.06 13.13
C ALA A 162 8.73 -13.16 12.29
N PRO A 163 7.54 -12.70 12.76
CA PRO A 163 6.32 -12.74 11.96
C PRO A 163 6.45 -11.94 10.66
N TYR A 164 7.01 -10.74 10.72
CA TYR A 164 7.18 -9.86 9.56
C TYR A 164 8.21 -10.40 8.57
N LEU A 165 9.34 -10.89 9.08
CA LEU A 165 10.39 -11.49 8.25
C LEU A 165 9.88 -12.72 7.50
N SER A 166 9.00 -13.52 8.12
CA SER A 166 8.37 -14.67 7.46
C SER A 166 7.47 -14.28 6.27
N MET A 167 7.00 -13.03 6.26
CA MET A 167 6.21 -12.44 5.17
C MET A 167 7.05 -11.70 4.13
N GLY A 168 8.39 -11.68 4.26
CA GLY A 168 9.25 -10.86 3.40
C GLY A 168 9.20 -9.37 3.71
N VAL A 169 8.83 -9.00 4.94
CA VAL A 169 8.79 -7.61 5.41
C VAL A 169 9.81 -7.41 6.53
N ARG A 170 10.66 -6.41 6.38
CA ARG A 170 11.60 -6.00 7.41
C ARG A 170 11.00 -4.85 8.24
N PRO A 171 10.77 -5.05 9.54
CA PRO A 171 10.25 -4.00 10.38
C PRO A 171 11.32 -2.93 10.64
N LEU A 172 10.89 -1.68 10.58
CA LEU A 172 11.61 -0.48 10.99
C LEU A 172 10.88 0.07 12.21
N TRP A 173 11.44 -0.20 13.38
CA TRP A 173 10.79 0.10 14.65
C TRP A 173 10.90 1.58 15.01
N PHE A 174 9.80 2.15 15.51
CA PHE A 174 9.75 3.46 16.14
C PHE A 174 9.09 3.36 17.51
N ASP A 175 9.44 4.26 18.42
CA ASP A 175 8.86 4.29 19.77
C ASP A 175 7.61 5.21 19.80
N ASP A 176 7.64 6.33 19.07
CA ASP A 176 6.57 7.33 19.02
C ASP A 176 6.06 7.62 17.59
N PHE A 177 4.74 7.82 17.43
CA PHE A 177 4.13 8.08 16.12
C PHE A 177 4.59 9.42 15.52
N GLY A 178 5.00 10.40 16.34
CA GLY A 178 5.56 11.67 15.89
C GLY A 178 6.87 11.51 15.13
N GLU A 179 7.57 10.39 15.29
CA GLU A 179 8.83 10.10 14.57
C GLU A 179 8.60 9.79 13.08
N ILE A 180 7.42 9.28 12.72
CA ILE A 180 7.12 8.79 11.36
C ILE A 180 7.36 9.88 10.31
N ALA A 181 6.87 11.10 10.55
CA ALA A 181 7.07 12.21 9.63
C ALA A 181 8.56 12.55 9.43
N GLY A 182 9.35 12.47 10.51
CA GLY A 182 10.79 12.67 10.47
C GLY A 182 11.52 11.56 9.70
N LEU A 183 11.09 10.31 9.88
CA LEU A 183 11.65 9.16 9.16
C LEU A 183 11.37 9.25 7.66
N ILE A 184 10.13 9.54 7.26
CA ILE A 184 9.73 9.66 5.86
C ILE A 184 10.52 10.77 5.15
N ARG A 185 10.70 11.94 5.80
CA ARG A 185 11.47 13.05 5.22
C ARG A 185 12.93 12.73 4.97
N ARG A 186 13.53 11.77 5.68
CA ARG A 186 14.92 11.36 5.46
C ARG A 186 15.08 10.39 4.29
N LEU A 187 13.97 9.85 3.77
CA LEU A 187 13.96 8.92 2.63
C LEU A 187 13.78 9.65 1.29
N ALA A 188 13.29 10.90 1.31
CA ALA A 188 13.07 11.76 0.15
C ALA A 188 14.29 12.64 -0.12
#